data_AF-A0A2V9TAY9-F1
#
_entry.id   AF-A0A2V9TAY9-F1
#
_cell.length_a   1.000
_cell.length_b   1.000
_cell.length_c   1.000
_cell.angle_alpha   90.00
_cell.angle_beta   90.00
_cell.angle_gamma   90.00
#
_symmetry.space_group_name_H-M   'P 1'
#
loop_
_entity.id
_entity.type
_entity.pdbx_description
1 polymer ?
#
loop_
_entity_poly.entity_id
_entity_poly.type
_entity_poly.pdbx_seq_one_letter_code
_entity_poly.pdbx_strand_id
1 'polypeptide(L)'
;MASPLPDFCEQPNPKVLCEFRKTQTFRDPKRIQHGFVTAAEKRALVWLAERTPAWVSPDHLTLLGFGAQVMAGISYALATRNRLWLLGVIGFLALNWLGDSLDGTLARVRHCQRPRYGFYVDHMLDSLGGLCLMGGLALSGYMHPYLALGLLVAFLLLSIQSYLATYTMGEFHLSFWSFGPTELRILLAIGNLALFYHPMILGGRYRLFDVGGIMGLLGMTVMLLFFTARNTRRLYMEERLP
;
A
#
# COMPACT_ATOMS: atom_id res chain seq x y z
N MET A 1 -50.46 -13.00 -24.82
CA MET A 1 -49.97 -11.70 -25.33
C MET A 1 -50.25 -10.68 -24.24
N ALA A 2 -49.33 -10.56 -23.28
CA ALA A 2 -48.24 -9.57 -23.23
C ALA A 2 -48.64 -8.37 -22.36
N SER A 3 -48.24 -8.42 -21.09
CA SER A 3 -48.21 -7.29 -20.16
C SER A 3 -46.99 -6.40 -20.46
N PRO A 4 -47.15 -5.07 -20.57
CA PRO A 4 -46.04 -4.15 -20.52
C PRO A 4 -45.97 -3.44 -19.16
N LEU A 5 -44.78 -3.53 -18.59
CA LEU A 5 -44.19 -2.79 -17.48
C LEU A 5 -44.71 -1.34 -17.33
N PRO A 6 -45.07 -0.87 -16.12
CA PRO A 6 -45.28 0.56 -15.90
C PRO A 6 -43.93 1.27 -15.77
N ASP A 7 -43.82 2.36 -16.50
CA ASP A 7 -42.81 3.41 -16.39
C ASP A 7 -42.58 3.82 -14.91
N PHE A 8 -41.40 3.49 -14.39
CA PHE A 8 -40.86 4.07 -13.15
C PHE A 8 -39.49 4.68 -13.44
N CYS A 9 -39.46 5.66 -14.34
CA CYS A 9 -38.38 6.65 -14.38
C CYS A 9 -38.71 7.75 -13.36
N GLU A 10 -38.64 7.42 -12.06
CA GLU A 10 -38.62 8.44 -11.01
C GLU A 10 -37.33 9.23 -11.11
N GLN A 11 -37.46 10.53 -11.42
CA GLN A 11 -36.39 11.50 -11.29
C GLN A 11 -35.89 11.48 -9.83
N PRO A 12 -34.60 11.22 -9.56
CA PRO A 12 -34.12 11.15 -8.20
C PRO A 12 -34.19 12.54 -7.56
N ASN A 13 -35.07 12.68 -6.58
CA ASN A 13 -35.30 13.91 -5.82
C ASN A 13 -33.94 14.50 -5.36
N PRO A 14 -33.59 15.74 -5.71
CA PRO A 14 -32.27 16.30 -5.43
C PRO A 14 -31.98 16.41 -3.92
N LYS A 15 -33.03 16.49 -3.08
CA LYS A 15 -32.87 16.46 -1.63
C LYS A 15 -32.51 15.06 -1.12
N VAL A 16 -33.06 14.01 -1.73
CA VAL A 16 -32.73 12.61 -1.42
C VAL A 16 -31.31 12.29 -1.89
N LEU A 17 -30.89 12.74 -3.07
CA LEU A 17 -29.49 12.65 -3.52
C LEU A 17 -28.53 13.42 -2.60
N CYS A 18 -28.94 14.58 -2.07
CA CYS A 18 -28.13 15.37 -1.14
C CYS A 18 -28.04 14.70 0.25
N GLU A 19 -29.13 14.10 0.74
CA GLU A 19 -29.19 13.29 1.97
C GLU A 19 -28.37 12.00 1.84
N PHE A 20 -28.47 11.28 0.71
CA PHE A 20 -27.60 10.12 0.39
C PHE A 20 -26.13 10.52 0.26
N ARG A 21 -25.84 11.71 -0.32
CA ARG A 21 -24.48 12.25 -0.39
C ARG A 21 -23.95 12.67 0.98
N LYS A 22 -24.82 13.15 1.89
CA LYS A 22 -24.48 13.48 3.29
C LYS A 22 -24.34 12.26 4.19
N THR A 23 -25.08 11.18 3.95
CA THR A 23 -24.90 9.91 4.67
C THR A 23 -23.73 9.09 4.11
N GLN A 24 -23.37 9.29 2.85
CA GLN A 24 -22.09 8.84 2.26
C GLN A 24 -20.94 9.86 2.40
N THR A 25 -20.91 10.68 3.47
CA THR A 25 -19.61 11.21 3.89
C THR A 25 -18.76 10.01 4.30
N PHE A 26 -17.93 9.55 3.37
CA PHE A 26 -16.79 8.69 3.65
C PHE A 26 -16.03 9.41 4.78
N ARG A 27 -16.26 8.94 5.99
CA ARG A 27 -15.75 9.56 7.20
C ARG A 27 -14.25 9.37 7.09
N ASP A 28 -13.49 10.47 7.00
CA ASP A 28 -12.03 10.40 6.94
C ASP A 28 -11.59 9.46 8.05
N PRO A 29 -11.13 8.26 7.70
CA PRO A 29 -10.99 7.26 8.71
C PRO A 29 -9.79 7.68 9.54
N LYS A 30 -10.00 7.74 10.86
CA LYS A 30 -9.04 8.30 11.81
C LYS A 30 -7.72 7.53 11.68
N ARG A 31 -6.75 8.10 10.94
CA ARG A 31 -5.47 7.46 10.63
C ARG A 31 -4.61 7.44 11.88
N ILE A 32 -4.66 6.34 12.62
CA ILE A 32 -3.82 6.11 13.78
C ILE A 32 -2.50 5.49 13.28
N GLN A 33 -1.50 6.34 13.03
CA GLN A 33 -0.11 5.89 12.78
C GLN A 33 0.65 5.90 14.11
N HIS A 34 0.90 4.72 14.69
CA HIS A 34 1.79 4.55 15.84
C HIS A 34 3.09 3.88 15.40
N GLY A 35 4.08 4.68 14.99
CA GLY A 35 5.45 4.24 14.75
C GLY A 35 6.44 5.08 15.57
N PHE A 36 7.59 4.49 15.91
CA PHE A 36 8.65 5.16 16.67
C PHE A 36 9.28 6.35 15.91
N VAL A 37 9.23 6.34 14.57
CA VAL A 37 9.81 7.36 13.68
C VAL A 37 8.78 8.40 13.23
N THR A 38 7.49 8.16 13.48
CA THR A 38 6.38 8.89 12.86
C THR A 38 6.37 10.39 13.18
N ALA A 39 6.84 10.80 14.36
CA ALA A 39 6.87 12.22 14.72
C ALA A 39 7.95 13.01 13.95
N ALA A 40 9.14 12.45 13.80
CA ALA A 40 10.24 13.07 13.07
C ALA A 40 9.97 13.05 11.56
N GLU A 41 9.48 11.92 11.04
CA GLU A 41 9.04 11.77 9.65
C GLU A 41 7.95 12.79 9.30
N LYS A 42 6.91 12.90 10.13
CA LYS A 42 5.83 13.87 9.90
C LYS A 42 6.35 15.31 9.89
N ARG A 43 7.28 15.67 10.77
CA ARG A 43 7.88 17.01 10.80
C ARG A 43 8.71 17.28 9.54
N ALA A 44 9.49 16.31 9.09
CA ALA A 44 10.26 16.42 7.84
C ALA A 44 9.35 16.53 6.61
N LEU A 45 8.28 15.74 6.54
CA LEU A 45 7.32 15.75 5.43
C LEU A 45 6.53 17.06 5.37
N VAL A 46 6.12 17.63 6.51
CA VAL A 46 5.45 18.95 6.55
C VAL A 46 6.42 20.04 6.09
N TRP A 47 7.65 20.04 6.61
CA TRP A 47 8.70 20.98 6.20
C TRP A 47 9.00 20.91 4.70
N LEU A 48 8.97 19.71 4.12
CA LEU A 48 9.17 19.51 2.69
C LEU A 48 7.93 19.95 1.90
N ALA A 49 6.73 19.60 2.36
CA ALA A 49 5.48 19.99 1.73
C ALA A 49 5.32 21.51 1.65
N GLU A 50 5.68 22.24 2.71
CA GLU A 50 5.67 23.72 2.72
C GLU A 50 6.64 24.33 1.71
N ARG A 51 7.75 23.64 1.40
CA ARG A 51 8.74 24.07 0.40
C ARG A 51 8.48 23.56 -1.01
N THR A 52 7.52 22.65 -1.21
CA THR A 52 7.23 22.17 -2.56
C THR A 52 6.64 23.29 -3.42
N PRO A 53 7.14 23.47 -4.66
CA PRO A 53 6.62 24.49 -5.56
C PRO A 53 5.11 24.37 -5.80
N ALA A 54 4.42 25.50 -5.98
CA ALA A 54 2.97 25.54 -6.17
C ALA A 54 2.49 24.75 -7.41
N TRP A 55 3.34 24.57 -8.43
CA TRP A 55 3.03 23.82 -9.64
C TRP A 55 3.05 22.29 -9.45
N VAL A 56 3.64 21.78 -8.36
CA VAL A 56 3.63 20.36 -8.03
C VAL A 56 2.30 20.02 -7.36
N SER A 57 1.48 19.18 -7.98
CA SER A 57 0.24 18.65 -7.39
C SER A 57 0.49 17.34 -6.64
N PRO A 58 -0.38 16.94 -5.70
CA PRO A 58 -0.34 15.60 -5.10
C PRO A 58 -0.33 14.49 -6.16
N ASP A 59 -1.15 14.61 -7.21
CA ASP A 59 -1.22 13.63 -8.29
C ASP A 59 0.13 13.43 -9.02
N HIS A 60 0.95 14.49 -9.15
CA HIS A 60 2.30 14.36 -9.71
C HIS A 60 3.23 13.55 -8.79
N LEU A 61 3.09 13.72 -7.48
CA LEU A 61 3.86 12.99 -6.48
C LEU A 61 3.45 11.51 -6.44
N THR A 62 2.16 11.22 -6.56
CA THR A 62 1.65 9.85 -6.66
C THR A 62 2.17 9.17 -7.92
N LEU A 63 2.15 9.86 -9.07
CA LEU A 63 2.71 9.33 -10.33
C LEU A 63 4.23 9.10 -10.23
N LEU A 64 4.95 10.01 -9.58
CA LEU A 64 6.37 9.87 -9.30
C LEU A 64 6.62 8.65 -8.40
N GLY A 65 5.79 8.45 -7.38
CA GLY A 65 5.85 7.30 -6.48
C GLY A 65 5.67 5.99 -7.24
N PHE A 66 4.63 5.91 -8.07
CA PHE A 66 4.37 4.75 -8.92
C PHE A 66 5.51 4.48 -9.92
N GLY A 67 5.95 5.51 -10.65
CA GLY A 67 7.04 5.40 -11.60
C GLY A 67 8.33 4.91 -10.94
N ALA A 68 8.64 5.41 -9.75
CA ALA A 68 9.77 4.92 -8.97
C ALA A 68 9.64 3.43 -8.61
N GLN A 69 8.44 2.96 -8.26
CA GLN A 69 8.21 1.54 -7.94
C GLN A 69 8.38 0.63 -9.16
N VAL A 70 7.90 1.06 -10.33
CA VAL A 70 8.14 0.36 -11.61
C VAL A 70 9.63 0.28 -11.91
N MET A 71 10.35 1.41 -11.75
CA MET A 71 11.80 1.47 -11.97
C MET A 71 12.57 0.61 -10.96
N ALA A 72 12.10 0.47 -9.73
CA ALA A 72 12.66 -0.46 -8.76
C ALA A 72 12.51 -1.92 -9.24
N GLY A 73 11.34 -2.30 -9.75
CA GLY A 73 11.10 -3.62 -10.34
C GLY A 73 12.03 -3.91 -11.54
N ILE A 74 12.16 -2.95 -12.46
CA ILE A 74 13.08 -3.07 -13.60
C ILE A 74 14.53 -3.20 -13.12
N SER A 75 14.92 -2.41 -12.12
CA SER A 75 16.27 -2.45 -11.54
C SER A 75 16.57 -3.80 -10.90
N TYR A 76 15.60 -4.42 -10.21
CA TYR A 76 15.76 -5.79 -9.72
C TYR A 76 15.97 -6.79 -10.86
N ALA A 77 15.19 -6.72 -11.94
CA ALA A 77 15.37 -7.61 -13.08
C ALA A 77 16.78 -7.43 -13.72
N LEU A 78 17.26 -6.19 -13.82
CA LEU A 78 18.59 -5.85 -14.34
C LEU A 78 19.74 -6.16 -13.37
N ALA A 79 19.46 -6.34 -12.08
CA ALA A 79 20.46 -6.66 -11.06
C ALA A 79 21.11 -8.04 -11.24
N THR A 80 20.55 -8.89 -12.11
CA THR A 80 21.19 -10.11 -12.62
C THR A 80 22.45 -9.83 -13.43
N ARG A 81 22.46 -8.73 -14.19
CA ARG A 81 23.56 -8.35 -15.10
C ARG A 81 24.61 -7.50 -14.40
N ASN A 82 24.19 -6.61 -13.51
CA ASN A 82 25.10 -5.75 -12.76
C ASN A 82 24.55 -5.48 -11.35
N ARG A 83 25.34 -5.82 -10.33
CA ARG A 83 24.97 -5.64 -8.91
C ARG A 83 24.74 -4.18 -8.52
N LEU A 84 25.27 -3.22 -9.28
CA LEU A 84 25.02 -1.78 -9.05
C LEU A 84 23.54 -1.41 -9.15
N TRP A 85 22.73 -2.17 -9.89
CA TRP A 85 21.28 -1.94 -9.95
C TRP A 85 20.58 -2.15 -8.61
N LEU A 86 21.16 -2.90 -7.66
CA LEU A 86 20.64 -3.00 -6.29
C LEU A 86 20.72 -1.66 -5.54
N LEU A 87 21.74 -0.85 -5.81
CA LEU A 87 21.82 0.52 -5.28
C LEU A 87 20.77 1.42 -5.94
N GLY A 88 20.53 1.20 -7.23
CA GLY A 88 19.42 1.85 -7.96
C GLY A 88 18.07 1.55 -7.33
N VAL A 89 17.80 0.30 -6.96
CA VAL A 89 16.58 -0.10 -6.23
C VAL A 89 16.41 0.71 -4.94
N ILE A 90 17.47 0.90 -4.15
CA ILE A 90 17.41 1.69 -2.92
C ILE A 90 17.03 3.15 -3.23
N GLY A 91 17.63 3.74 -4.26
CA GLY A 91 17.28 5.09 -4.71
C GLY A 91 15.83 5.21 -5.16
N PHE A 92 15.33 4.22 -5.92
CA PHE A 92 13.95 4.18 -6.36
C PHE A 92 12.95 3.91 -5.23
N LEU A 93 13.30 3.09 -4.24
CA LEU A 93 12.50 2.92 -3.03
C LEU A 93 12.39 4.22 -2.22
N ALA A 94 13.48 4.98 -2.12
CA ALA A 94 13.46 6.29 -1.48
C ALA A 94 12.58 7.29 -2.26
N LEU A 95 12.63 7.26 -3.59
CA LEU A 95 11.77 8.09 -4.44
C LEU A 95 10.29 7.68 -4.36
N ASN A 96 10.00 6.37 -4.28
CA ASN A 96 8.66 5.85 -4.05
C ASN A 96 8.10 6.32 -2.70
N TRP A 97 8.90 6.18 -1.63
CA TRP A 97 8.54 6.70 -0.31
C TRP A 97 8.29 8.20 -0.33
N LEU A 98 9.12 8.96 -1.05
CA LEU A 98 8.96 10.40 -1.18
C LEU A 98 7.62 10.75 -1.84
N GLY A 99 7.26 10.09 -2.94
CA GLY A 99 5.99 10.30 -3.62
C GLY A 99 4.78 10.02 -2.72
N ASP A 100 4.70 8.79 -2.20
CA ASP A 100 3.57 8.25 -1.41
C ASP A 100 3.43 8.86 0.00
N SER A 101 4.52 9.36 0.59
CA SER A 101 4.46 10.00 1.91
C SER A 101 4.21 11.51 1.81
N LEU A 102 4.71 12.13 0.73
CA LEU A 102 4.57 13.57 0.51
C LEU A 102 3.23 13.91 -0.14
N ASP A 103 2.67 13.08 -1.02
CA ASP A 103 1.41 13.38 -1.72
C ASP A 103 0.24 13.64 -0.74
N GLY A 104 0.04 12.74 0.23
CA GLY A 104 -1.00 12.87 1.25
C GLY A 104 -0.70 13.98 2.24
N THR A 105 0.59 14.25 2.51
CA THR A 105 0.98 15.38 3.38
C THR A 105 0.76 16.71 2.68
N LEU A 106 1.08 16.81 1.39
CA LEU A 106 0.88 17.98 0.57
C LEU A 106 -0.60 18.29 0.38
N ALA A 107 -1.41 17.26 0.11
CA ALA A 107 -2.86 17.40 0.03
C ALA A 107 -3.47 17.95 1.33
N ARG A 108 -2.94 17.55 2.50
CA ARG A 108 -3.33 18.09 3.81
C ARG A 108 -2.91 19.55 4.00
N VAL A 109 -1.64 19.86 3.76
CA VAL A 109 -1.07 21.21 3.93
C VAL A 109 -1.77 22.22 3.01
N ARG A 110 -2.14 21.81 1.79
CA ARG A 110 -2.86 22.66 0.82
C ARG A 110 -4.38 22.59 0.94
N HIS A 111 -4.92 21.86 1.92
CA HIS A 111 -6.35 21.66 2.11
C HIS A 111 -7.10 21.16 0.84
N CYS A 112 -6.41 20.42 -0.03
CA CYS A 112 -6.93 19.89 -1.30
C CYS A 112 -7.11 18.38 -1.23
N GLN A 113 -7.56 17.86 -0.08
CA GLN A 113 -7.73 16.43 0.12
C GLN A 113 -8.90 15.89 -0.70
N ARG A 114 -8.65 14.79 -1.43
CA ARG A 114 -9.66 14.07 -2.21
C ARG A 114 -9.80 12.65 -1.68
N PRO A 115 -10.56 12.43 -0.59
CA PRO A 115 -10.53 11.17 0.15
C PRO A 115 -10.92 9.95 -0.69
N ARG A 116 -11.92 10.06 -1.58
CA ARG A 116 -12.35 8.93 -2.43
C ARG A 116 -11.42 8.68 -3.62
N TYR A 117 -11.01 9.76 -4.30
CA TYR A 117 -10.17 9.66 -5.49
C TYR A 117 -8.76 9.23 -5.14
N GLY A 118 -8.13 9.90 -4.15
CA GLY A 118 -6.81 9.54 -3.65
C GLY A 118 -6.79 8.10 -3.15
N PHE A 119 -7.75 7.72 -2.30
CA PHE A 119 -7.85 6.33 -1.84
C PHE A 119 -7.91 5.31 -2.99
N TYR A 120 -8.72 5.52 -4.03
CA TYR A 120 -8.76 4.57 -5.14
C TYR A 120 -7.45 4.50 -5.93
N VAL A 121 -6.87 5.66 -6.25
CA VAL A 121 -5.65 5.76 -7.05
C VAL A 121 -4.46 5.19 -6.29
N ASP A 122 -4.27 5.56 -5.02
CA ASP A 122 -3.17 5.10 -4.16
C ASP A 122 -3.17 3.57 -4.10
N HIS A 123 -4.32 2.95 -3.80
CA HIS A 123 -4.43 1.50 -3.66
C HIS A 123 -4.25 0.74 -4.98
N MET A 124 -4.70 1.31 -6.11
CA MET A 124 -4.50 0.70 -7.41
C MET A 124 -3.02 0.76 -7.83
N LEU A 125 -2.39 1.91 -7.62
CA LEU A 125 -0.97 2.12 -7.93
C LEU A 125 -0.06 1.30 -7.00
N ASP A 126 -0.41 1.14 -5.72
CA ASP A 126 0.28 0.24 -4.79
C ASP A 126 0.21 -1.22 -5.24
N SER A 127 -0.96 -1.66 -5.72
CA SER A 127 -1.16 -3.02 -6.21
C SER A 127 -0.35 -3.29 -7.49
N LEU A 128 -0.38 -2.35 -8.44
CA LEU A 128 0.40 -2.42 -9.68
C LEU A 128 1.91 -2.28 -9.42
N GLY A 129 2.30 -1.39 -8.52
CA GLY A 129 3.68 -1.19 -8.11
C GLY A 129 4.24 -2.41 -7.39
N GLY A 130 3.45 -3.02 -6.50
CA GLY A 130 3.76 -4.29 -5.85
C GLY A 130 3.96 -5.43 -6.86
N LEU A 131 3.11 -5.51 -7.89
CA LEU A 131 3.26 -6.46 -9.00
C LEU A 131 4.59 -6.26 -9.75
N CYS A 132 4.91 -5.03 -10.14
CA CYS A 132 6.16 -4.72 -10.84
C CYS A 132 7.39 -5.04 -9.99
N LEU A 133 7.36 -4.69 -8.70
CA LEU A 133 8.48 -4.89 -7.79
C LEU A 133 8.70 -6.38 -7.50
N MET A 134 7.65 -7.12 -7.15
CA MET A 134 7.74 -8.56 -6.89
C MET A 134 8.06 -9.36 -8.17
N GLY A 135 7.51 -8.95 -9.31
CA GLY A 135 7.86 -9.52 -10.62
C GLY A 135 9.33 -9.31 -10.96
N GLY A 136 9.84 -8.09 -10.75
CA GLY A 136 11.26 -7.76 -10.90
C GLY A 136 12.16 -8.61 -10.00
N LEU A 137 11.77 -8.76 -8.73
CA LEU A 137 12.49 -9.59 -7.76
C LEU A 137 12.47 -11.08 -8.13
N ALA A 138 11.33 -11.60 -8.62
CA ALA A 138 11.22 -12.98 -9.10
C ALA A 138 12.15 -13.26 -10.29
N LEU A 139 12.27 -12.30 -11.21
CA LEU A 139 13.15 -12.37 -12.38
C LEU A 139 14.63 -12.15 -12.02
N SER A 140 14.92 -11.51 -10.89
CA SER A 140 16.27 -11.15 -10.48
C SER A 140 17.14 -12.34 -10.06
N GLY A 141 16.55 -13.50 -9.79
CA GLY A 141 17.25 -14.68 -9.29
C GLY A 141 17.74 -14.58 -7.83
N TYR A 142 17.57 -13.42 -7.17
CA TYR A 142 17.93 -13.24 -5.75
C TYR A 142 16.93 -13.87 -4.77
N MET A 143 15.71 -14.16 -5.23
CA MET A 143 14.68 -14.85 -4.46
C MET A 143 14.02 -15.95 -5.29
N HIS A 144 13.56 -17.02 -4.65
CA HIS A 144 12.85 -18.08 -5.37
C HIS A 144 11.53 -17.55 -5.97
N PRO A 145 11.22 -17.76 -7.26
CA PRO A 145 10.04 -17.17 -7.90
C PRO A 145 8.71 -17.51 -7.22
N TYR A 146 8.57 -18.74 -6.71
CA TYR A 146 7.38 -19.16 -5.96
C TYR A 146 7.20 -18.39 -4.65
N LEU A 147 8.30 -18.02 -3.99
CA LEU A 147 8.26 -17.23 -2.77
C LEU A 147 7.86 -15.78 -3.08
N ALA A 148 8.36 -15.22 -4.19
CA ALA A 148 7.97 -13.88 -4.65
C ALA A 148 6.48 -13.83 -5.00
N LEU A 149 5.99 -14.86 -5.68
CA LEU A 149 4.57 -15.01 -5.98
C LEU A 149 3.74 -15.16 -4.69
N GLY A 150 4.20 -15.97 -3.73
CA GLY A 150 3.53 -16.13 -2.45
C GLY A 150 3.40 -14.82 -1.68
N LEU A 151 4.48 -14.03 -1.60
CA LEU A 151 4.46 -12.70 -0.96
C LEU A 151 3.52 -11.73 -1.67
N LEU A 152 3.51 -11.74 -3.01
CA LEU A 152 2.60 -10.92 -3.79
C LEU A 152 1.13 -11.32 -3.55
N VAL A 153 0.81 -12.61 -3.54
CA VAL A 153 -0.55 -13.09 -3.25
C VAL A 153 -0.97 -12.71 -1.83
N ALA A 154 -0.09 -12.90 -0.85
CA ALA A 154 -0.36 -12.51 0.53
C ALA A 154 -0.58 -10.99 0.66
N PHE A 155 0.22 -10.18 -0.03
CA PHE A 155 0.04 -8.73 -0.11
C PHE A 155 -1.34 -8.36 -0.66
N LEU A 156 -1.72 -8.91 -1.81
CA LEU A 156 -3.02 -8.64 -2.42
C LEU A 156 -4.19 -9.08 -1.55
N LEU A 157 -4.08 -10.22 -0.86
CA LEU A 157 -5.10 -10.70 0.06
C LEU A 157 -5.25 -9.77 1.29
N LEU A 158 -4.13 -9.30 1.86
CA LEU A 158 -4.17 -8.30 2.94
C LEU A 158 -4.79 -6.98 2.47
N SER A 159 -4.45 -6.54 1.26
CA SER A 159 -5.02 -5.34 0.65
C SER A 159 -6.54 -5.49 0.50
N ILE A 160 -7.02 -6.59 -0.07
CA ILE A 160 -8.46 -6.89 -0.18
C ILE A 160 -9.13 -6.89 1.20
N GLN A 161 -8.52 -7.54 2.20
CA GLN A 161 -9.04 -7.57 3.56
C GLN A 161 -9.15 -6.16 4.16
N SER A 162 -8.15 -5.30 3.93
CA SER A 162 -8.18 -3.90 4.35
C SER A 162 -9.29 -3.12 3.64
N TYR A 163 -9.50 -3.34 2.35
CA TYR A 163 -10.57 -2.70 1.57
C TYR A 163 -11.94 -3.10 2.11
N LEU A 164 -12.18 -4.41 2.28
CA LEU A 164 -13.42 -4.92 2.85
C LEU A 164 -13.66 -4.32 4.23
N ALA A 165 -12.67 -4.35 5.13
CA ALA A 165 -12.80 -3.77 6.47
C ALA A 165 -13.15 -2.27 6.42
N THR A 166 -12.56 -1.52 5.49
CA THR A 166 -12.84 -0.09 5.31
C THR A 166 -14.29 0.15 4.90
N TYR A 167 -14.82 -0.65 3.96
CA TYR A 167 -16.18 -0.50 3.47
C TYR A 167 -17.25 -1.08 4.40
N THR A 168 -16.96 -2.17 5.12
CA THR A 168 -17.93 -2.82 6.01
C THR A 168 -17.99 -2.19 7.39
N MET A 169 -16.86 -1.72 7.92
CA MET A 169 -16.80 -1.17 9.29
C MET A 169 -16.59 0.35 9.36
N GLY A 170 -16.29 1.03 8.25
CA GLY A 170 -16.03 2.47 8.24
C GLY A 170 -14.80 2.91 9.05
N GLU A 171 -13.98 1.96 9.53
CA GLU A 171 -12.76 2.19 10.30
C GLU A 171 -11.54 1.68 9.51
N PHE A 172 -10.74 2.61 8.96
CA PHE A 172 -9.49 2.30 8.27
C PHE A 172 -8.37 2.07 9.29
N HIS A 173 -8.10 0.81 9.61
CA HIS A 173 -6.93 0.44 10.38
C HIS A 173 -5.73 0.31 9.44
N LEU A 174 -4.96 1.37 9.27
CA LEU A 174 -3.71 1.36 8.47
C LEU A 174 -2.49 0.83 9.23
N SER A 175 -2.53 0.74 10.56
CA SER A 175 -1.42 0.21 11.35
C SER A 175 -1.69 -1.24 11.74
N PHE A 176 -1.28 -2.16 10.88
CA PHE A 176 -1.22 -3.56 11.22
C PHE A 176 0.03 -3.76 12.10
N TRP A 177 -0.12 -3.57 13.41
CA TRP A 177 0.88 -3.94 14.44
C TRP A 177 2.22 -3.19 14.36
N SER A 178 2.23 -1.87 14.54
CA SER A 178 3.43 -0.99 14.63
C SER A 178 4.39 -0.96 13.44
N PHE A 179 4.21 -1.79 12.40
CA PHE A 179 4.96 -1.74 11.15
C PHE A 179 4.13 -1.06 10.07
N GLY A 180 4.52 0.14 9.67
CA GLY A 180 3.95 0.85 8.54
C GLY A 180 4.68 0.56 7.22
N PRO A 181 4.19 1.15 6.11
CA PRO A 181 4.82 1.05 4.79
C PRO A 181 6.28 1.55 4.79
N THR A 182 6.58 2.58 5.59
CA THR A 182 7.93 3.14 5.72
C THR A 182 8.91 2.13 6.33
N GLU A 183 8.53 1.45 7.42
CA GLU A 183 9.37 0.45 8.08
C GLU A 183 9.66 -0.76 7.17
N LEU A 184 8.66 -1.17 6.38
CA LEU A 184 8.84 -2.24 5.39
C LEU A 184 9.83 -1.84 4.29
N ARG A 185 9.75 -0.60 3.79
CA ARG A 185 10.70 -0.06 2.79
C ARG A 185 12.11 0.06 3.36
N ILE A 186 12.26 0.47 4.62
CA ILE A 186 13.56 0.52 5.31
C ILE A 186 14.13 -0.89 5.46
N LEU A 187 13.32 -1.87 5.87
CA LEU A 187 13.75 -3.26 5.97
C LEU A 187 14.21 -3.81 4.61
N LEU A 188 13.49 -3.51 3.53
CA LEU A 188 13.88 -3.84 2.16
C LEU A 188 15.18 -3.14 1.73
N ALA A 189 15.37 -1.87 2.09
CA ALA A 189 16.60 -1.14 1.79
C ALA A 189 17.82 -1.74 2.54
N ILE A 190 17.65 -2.06 3.83
CA ILE A 190 18.67 -2.76 4.62
C ILE A 190 18.95 -4.15 4.05
N GLY A 191 17.92 -4.89 3.64
CA GLY A 191 18.05 -6.19 2.99
C GLY A 191 18.85 -6.12 1.68
N ASN A 192 18.60 -5.10 0.84
CA ASN A 192 19.39 -4.87 -0.37
C ASN A 192 20.84 -4.49 -0.08
N LEU A 193 21.07 -3.65 0.93
CA LEU A 193 22.44 -3.29 1.34
C LEU A 193 23.20 -4.51 1.87
N ALA A 194 22.55 -5.32 2.70
CA ALA A 194 23.11 -6.58 3.21
C ALA A 194 23.41 -7.55 2.06
N LEU A 195 22.53 -7.66 1.06
CA LEU A 195 22.74 -8.47 -0.15
C LEU A 195 23.94 -7.98 -0.98
N PHE A 196 24.17 -6.66 -1.04
CA PHE A 196 25.30 -6.06 -1.74
C PHE A 196 26.65 -6.46 -1.11
N TYR A 197 26.74 -6.53 0.22
CA TYR A 197 27.96 -6.93 0.93
C TYR A 197 28.09 -8.45 1.08
N HIS A 198 27.00 -9.16 1.40
CA HIS A 198 26.97 -10.60 1.62
C HIS A 198 25.72 -11.22 0.97
N PRO A 199 25.81 -11.70 -0.29
CA PRO A 199 24.66 -12.29 -0.98
C PRO A 199 24.20 -13.63 -0.37
N MET A 200 25.01 -14.25 0.49
CA MET A 200 24.70 -15.52 1.16
C MET A 200 24.92 -15.46 2.66
N ILE A 201 23.94 -15.98 3.41
CA ILE A 201 24.06 -16.29 4.83
C ILE A 201 24.25 -17.81 4.98
N LEU A 202 25.06 -18.24 5.95
CA LEU A 202 25.42 -19.65 6.21
C LEU A 202 26.12 -20.34 5.02
N GLY A 203 27.31 -19.85 4.63
CA GLY A 203 28.26 -20.63 3.84
C GLY A 203 27.79 -21.10 2.46
N GLY A 204 26.87 -20.38 1.80
CA GLY A 204 26.44 -20.69 0.43
C GLY A 204 25.08 -21.37 0.29
N ARG A 205 24.40 -21.75 1.38
CA ARG A 205 23.20 -22.61 1.33
C ARG A 205 21.85 -21.88 1.24
N TYR A 206 21.72 -20.67 1.76
CA TYR A 206 20.44 -19.93 1.76
C TYR A 206 20.63 -18.48 1.28
N ARG A 207 19.75 -18.04 0.36
CA ARG A 207 19.70 -16.64 -0.08
C ARG A 207 19.06 -15.80 1.03
N LEU A 208 19.63 -14.64 1.33
CA LEU A 208 19.12 -13.72 2.36
C LEU A 208 17.64 -13.40 2.18
N PHE A 209 17.26 -13.16 0.92
CA PHE A 209 15.88 -12.84 0.53
C PHE A 209 14.93 -14.03 0.68
N ASP A 210 15.40 -15.29 0.59
CA ASP A 210 14.53 -16.45 0.81
C ASP A 210 14.14 -16.58 2.29
N VAL A 211 15.08 -16.35 3.21
CA VAL A 211 14.79 -16.37 4.66
C VAL A 211 13.87 -15.22 5.04
N GLY A 212 14.19 -14.01 4.59
CA GLY A 212 13.35 -12.82 4.82
C GLY A 212 11.96 -12.98 4.20
N GLY A 213 11.88 -13.56 2.99
CA GLY A 213 10.62 -13.78 2.29
C GLY A 213 9.75 -14.84 2.96
N ILE A 214 10.32 -15.92 3.51
CA ILE A 214 9.56 -16.91 4.28
C ILE A 214 9.01 -16.29 5.56
N MET A 215 9.84 -15.54 6.30
CA MET A 215 9.38 -14.82 7.50
C MET A 215 8.28 -13.82 7.18
N GLY A 216 8.43 -13.05 6.08
CA GLY A 216 7.42 -12.13 5.58
C GLY A 216 6.12 -12.83 5.24
N LEU A 217 6.18 -13.94 4.49
CA LEU A 217 5.01 -14.71 4.09
C LEU A 217 4.26 -15.30 5.30
N LEU A 218 4.99 -15.84 6.27
CA LEU A 218 4.40 -16.33 7.52
C LEU A 218 3.73 -15.20 8.30
N GLY A 219 4.42 -14.05 8.45
CA GLY A 219 3.88 -12.88 9.13
C GLY A 219 2.59 -12.36 8.48
N MET A 220 2.59 -12.20 7.15
CA MET A 220 1.41 -11.78 6.39
C MET A 220 0.27 -12.79 6.52
N THR A 221 0.56 -14.09 6.45
CA THR A 221 -0.46 -15.14 6.61
C THR A 221 -1.10 -15.09 7.99
N VAL A 222 -0.30 -14.98 9.06
CA VAL A 222 -0.81 -14.86 10.43
C VAL A 222 -1.65 -13.60 10.60
N MET A 223 -1.20 -12.47 10.04
CA MET A 223 -1.98 -11.23 10.06
C MET A 223 -3.32 -11.42 9.34
N LEU A 224 -3.32 -11.96 8.12
CA LEU A 224 -4.55 -12.19 7.36
C LEU A 224 -5.55 -13.02 8.18
N LEU A 225 -5.11 -14.14 8.75
CA LEU A 225 -5.97 -15.00 9.56
C LEU A 225 -6.50 -14.28 10.81
N PHE A 226 -5.63 -13.57 11.53
CA PHE A 226 -6.01 -12.84 12.74
C PHE A 226 -7.03 -11.73 12.44
N PHE A 227 -6.79 -10.92 11.41
CA PHE A 227 -7.68 -9.81 11.05
C PHE A 227 -8.98 -10.29 10.44
N THR A 228 -8.96 -11.35 9.62
CA THR A 228 -10.18 -11.98 9.12
C THR A 228 -11.01 -12.52 10.27
N ALA A 229 -10.42 -13.30 11.20
CA ALA A 229 -11.14 -13.83 12.35
C ALA A 229 -11.69 -12.72 13.25
N ARG A 230 -10.89 -11.69 13.54
CA ARG A 230 -11.31 -10.53 14.36
C ARG A 230 -12.46 -9.77 13.69
N ASN A 231 -12.34 -9.49 12.40
CA ASN A 231 -13.32 -8.69 11.67
C ASN A 231 -14.64 -9.46 11.52
N THR A 232 -14.57 -10.73 11.14
CA THR A 232 -15.75 -11.60 11.06
C THR A 232 -16.42 -11.75 12.42
N ARG A 233 -15.66 -11.94 13.51
CA ARG A 233 -16.23 -12.02 14.87
C ARG A 233 -16.91 -10.71 15.26
N ARG A 234 -16.32 -9.56 14.95
CA ARG A 234 -16.91 -8.25 15.26
C ARG A 234 -18.23 -8.05 14.51
N LEU A 235 -18.24 -8.25 13.20
CA LEU A 235 -19.45 -8.19 12.37
C LEU A 235 -20.52 -9.17 12.83
N TYR A 236 -20.14 -10.41 13.13
CA TYR A 236 -21.08 -11.41 13.63
C TYR A 236 -21.72 -11.02 14.97
N MET A 237 -20.99 -10.33 15.85
CA MET A 237 -21.52 -9.86 17.13
C MET A 237 -22.40 -8.61 16.96
N GLU A 238 -22.06 -7.73 16.01
CA GLU A 238 -22.83 -6.51 15.69
C GLU A 238 -24.14 -6.85 14.96
N GLU A 239 -24.16 -7.89 14.13
CA GLU A 239 -25.31 -8.35 13.35
C GLU A 239 -25.89 -9.68 13.86
N ARG A 240 -25.86 -9.93 15.19
CA ARG A 240 -26.46 -11.16 15.75
C ARG A 240 -27.95 -11.22 15.42
N LEU A 241 -28.31 -12.19 14.59
CA LEU A 241 -29.69 -12.55 14.34
C LEU A 241 -30.31 -13.20 15.59
N PRO A 242 -31.59 -12.90 15.91
CA PRO A 242 -32.28 -13.47 17.06
C PRO A 242 -32.47 -14.99 16.99
#